data_AF-A0A5C1AEW9-F1
#
_entry.id   AF-A0A5C1AEW9-F1
#
_cell.length_a   1.000
_cell.length_b   1.000
_cell.length_c   1.000
_cell.angle_alpha   90.00
_cell.angle_beta   90.00
_cell.angle_gamma   90.00
#
_symmetry.space_group_name_H-M   'P 1'
#
loop_
_entity.id
_entity.type
_entity.pdbx_description
1 polymer ?
#
loop_
_entity_poly.entity_id
_entity_poly.type
_entity_poly.pdbx_seq_one_letter_code
_entity_poly.pdbx_strand_id
1 'polypeptide(L)'
;MPEPLLIRCPHCNHALSLPEEFLGQIVSCLECRSPFRAPVREGDKLTAAEKLPRPVRIPVRLFVPTFGLLLLGFAGLFVNLYLAWWFQADPKAAGQFAEANMFFMLETDPPAEKPKDGQKLTDDEEKKRREDQAERQQQLVKEAAGKVSPEGMKRVRLAFAAVSLGVLVGGFCFALRKGYYFCYFACLLAALNSPDIGCCFIGVVIGVWGFMVLISDEGQQYFRRAK
;
A
#
# COMPACT_ATOMS: atom_id res chain seq x y z
N MET A 1 47.82 -15.12 -23.93
CA MET A 1 46.48 -14.82 -23.39
C MET A 1 45.49 -15.08 -24.52
N PRO A 2 44.41 -15.85 -24.29
CA PRO A 2 43.43 -16.14 -25.34
C PRO A 2 42.78 -14.84 -25.84
N GLU A 3 42.54 -14.74 -27.15
CA GLU A 3 41.87 -13.59 -27.75
C GLU A 3 40.38 -13.57 -27.36
N PRO A 4 39.82 -12.43 -26.95
CA PRO A 4 38.42 -12.37 -26.56
C PRO A 4 37.51 -12.42 -27.80
N LEU A 5 36.41 -13.15 -27.70
CA LEU A 5 35.46 -13.33 -28.79
C LEU A 5 34.38 -12.25 -28.74
N LEU A 6 34.12 -11.61 -29.87
CA LEU A 6 33.07 -10.61 -30.01
C LEU A 6 31.72 -11.27 -30.32
N ILE A 7 30.79 -11.23 -29.37
CA ILE A 7 29.45 -11.83 -29.48
C ILE A 7 28.38 -10.76 -29.31
N ARG A 8 27.26 -10.84 -30.05
CA ARG A 8 26.12 -9.92 -29.91
C ARG A 8 25.08 -10.47 -28.93
N CYS A 9 24.61 -9.65 -28.00
CA CYS A 9 23.58 -10.03 -27.06
C CYS A 9 22.26 -10.36 -27.78
N PRO A 10 21.63 -11.53 -27.55
CA PRO A 10 20.37 -11.90 -28.22
C PRO A 10 19.15 -11.07 -27.77
N HIS A 11 19.28 -10.22 -26.74
CA HIS A 11 18.19 -9.37 -26.23
C HIS A 11 18.21 -7.93 -26.76
N CYS A 12 19.40 -7.33 -26.89
CA CYS A 12 19.55 -5.92 -27.25
C CYS A 12 20.51 -5.68 -28.44
N ASN A 13 21.10 -6.74 -29.00
CA ASN A 13 22.06 -6.71 -30.11
C ASN A 13 23.38 -5.94 -29.85
N HIS A 14 23.64 -5.56 -28.60
CA HIS A 14 24.91 -4.94 -28.19
C HIS A 14 26.07 -5.93 -28.28
N ALA A 15 27.21 -5.49 -28.80
CA ALA A 15 28.41 -6.31 -28.94
C ALA A 15 29.18 -6.39 -27.62
N LEU A 16 29.46 -7.61 -27.15
CA LEU A 16 30.18 -7.89 -25.91
C LEU A 16 31.43 -8.71 -26.24
N SER A 17 32.53 -8.34 -25.60
CA SER A 17 33.78 -9.09 -25.64
C SER A 17 33.77 -10.12 -24.52
N LEU A 18 33.74 -11.42 -24.86
CA LEU A 18 33.65 -12.53 -23.91
C LEU A 18 34.90 -13.40 -24.00
N PRO A 19 35.60 -13.66 -22.87
CA PRO A 19 36.69 -14.63 -22.85
C PRO A 19 36.21 -16.05 -23.18
N GLU A 20 37.06 -16.88 -23.79
CA GLU A 20 36.69 -18.24 -24.23
C GLU A 20 36.22 -19.15 -23.08
N GLU A 21 36.69 -18.92 -21.85
CA GLU A 21 36.29 -19.66 -20.65
C GLU A 21 34.79 -19.49 -20.29
N PHE A 22 34.12 -18.47 -20.81
CA PHE A 22 32.70 -18.23 -20.61
C PHE A 22 31.81 -18.89 -21.66
N LEU A 23 32.36 -19.53 -22.70
CA LEU A 23 31.57 -20.23 -23.72
C LEU A 23 30.71 -21.34 -23.07
N GLY A 24 29.43 -21.41 -23.46
CA GLY A 24 28.44 -22.30 -22.87
C GLY A 24 27.94 -21.93 -21.47
N GLN A 25 28.55 -20.96 -20.79
CA GLN A 25 28.11 -20.48 -19.47
C GLN A 25 26.96 -19.48 -19.57
N ILE A 26 26.26 -19.29 -18.45
CA ILE A 26 25.23 -18.25 -18.31
C ILE A 26 25.92 -16.93 -17.97
N VAL A 27 25.87 -15.98 -18.88
CA VAL A 27 26.46 -14.64 -18.71
C VAL A 27 25.38 -13.56 -18.80
N SER A 28 25.62 -12.39 -18.21
CA SER A 28 24.69 -11.25 -18.26
C SER A 28 25.25 -10.13 -19.13
N CYS A 29 24.44 -9.60 -20.04
CA CYS A 29 24.83 -8.45 -20.87
C CYS A 29 25.01 -7.19 -20.00
N LEU A 30 26.10 -6.43 -20.19
CA LEU A 30 26.37 -5.21 -19.42
C LEU A 30 25.32 -4.11 -19.64
N GLU A 31 24.81 -3.97 -20.86
CA GLU A 31 23.83 -2.93 -21.19
C GLU A 31 22.41 -3.27 -20.77
N CYS A 32 21.87 -4.39 -21.25
CA CYS A 32 20.49 -4.73 -20.94
C CYS A 32 20.36 -5.47 -19.60
N ARG A 33 21.42 -6.08 -19.06
CA ARG A 33 21.39 -6.99 -17.89
C ARG A 33 20.52 -8.24 -18.07
N SER A 34 20.22 -8.63 -19.30
CA SER A 34 19.59 -9.93 -19.56
C SER A 34 20.61 -11.05 -19.44
N PRO A 35 20.27 -12.17 -18.76
CA PRO A 35 21.05 -13.39 -18.87
C PRO A 35 20.83 -14.01 -20.26
N PHE A 36 21.89 -14.61 -20.79
CA PHE A 36 21.86 -15.46 -21.97
C PHE A 36 22.93 -16.53 -21.83
N ARG A 37 22.76 -17.66 -22.52
CA ARG A 37 23.81 -18.67 -22.57
C ARG A 37 24.78 -18.28 -23.68
N ALA A 38 26.05 -18.13 -23.31
CA ALA A 38 27.11 -17.88 -24.28
C ALA A 38 27.17 -19.04 -25.29
N PRO A 39 27.53 -18.77 -26.54
CA PRO A 39 27.66 -19.80 -27.56
C PRO A 39 28.66 -20.87 -27.13
N VAL A 40 28.46 -22.09 -27.60
CA VAL A 40 29.34 -23.25 -27.36
C VAL A 40 30.15 -23.47 -28.63
N ARG A 41 31.42 -23.87 -28.47
CA ARG A 41 32.28 -24.23 -29.60
C ARG A 41 32.02 -25.69 -29.98
N GLU A 42 31.50 -25.91 -31.19
CA GLU A 42 31.27 -27.22 -31.78
C GLU A 42 32.18 -27.36 -33.02
N GLY A 43 33.38 -27.91 -32.81
CA GLY A 43 34.43 -27.93 -33.84
C GLY A 43 34.92 -26.52 -34.17
N ASP A 44 34.91 -26.16 -35.46
CA ASP A 44 35.33 -24.84 -35.95
C ASP A 44 34.19 -23.80 -35.95
N LYS A 45 32.98 -24.15 -35.49
CA LYS A 45 31.82 -23.27 -35.49
C LYS A 45 31.38 -22.92 -34.06
N LEU A 46 30.95 -21.67 -33.89
CA LEU A 46 30.27 -21.21 -32.68
C LEU A 46 28.77 -21.37 -32.88
N THR A 47 28.08 -21.97 -31.91
CA THR A 47 26.61 -22.01 -31.90
C THR A 47 26.02 -20.60 -31.71
N ALA A 48 24.72 -20.43 -31.92
CA ALA A 48 24.06 -19.16 -31.63
C ALA A 48 23.90 -18.96 -30.12
N ALA A 49 24.04 -17.71 -29.64
CA ALA A 49 23.75 -17.39 -28.24
C ALA A 49 22.29 -17.68 -27.90
N GLU A 50 22.05 -18.49 -26.88
CA GLU A 50 20.69 -18.89 -26.49
C GLU A 50 20.07 -17.85 -25.57
N LYS A 51 18.87 -17.39 -25.92
CA LYS A 51 18.10 -16.44 -25.12
C LYS A 51 17.49 -17.15 -23.91
N LEU A 52 18.09 -16.95 -22.74
CA LEU A 52 17.51 -17.46 -21.49
C LEU A 52 16.36 -16.56 -21.03
N PRO A 53 15.30 -17.12 -20.43
CA PRO A 53 14.27 -16.33 -19.77
C PRO A 53 14.90 -15.52 -18.64
N ARG A 54 14.59 -14.22 -18.56
CA ARG A 54 15.01 -13.42 -17.41
C ARG A 54 14.37 -14.02 -16.16
N PRO A 55 15.14 -14.29 -15.08
CA PRO A 55 14.54 -14.66 -13.82
C PRO A 55 13.59 -13.54 -13.41
N VAL A 56 12.36 -13.94 -13.14
CA VAL A 56 11.21 -13.11 -12.83
C VAL A 56 11.35 -12.65 -11.37
N ARG A 57 12.43 -11.93 -11.04
CA ARG A 57 12.63 -11.37 -9.71
C ARG A 57 11.71 -10.17 -9.55
N ILE A 58 10.93 -10.16 -8.47
CA ILE A 58 10.18 -8.97 -8.07
C ILE A 58 11.23 -7.99 -7.53
N PRO A 59 11.37 -6.79 -8.12
CA PRO A 59 12.29 -5.80 -7.57
C PRO A 59 11.91 -5.53 -6.12
N VAL A 60 12.90 -5.40 -5.23
CA VAL A 60 12.64 -5.18 -3.78
C VAL A 60 11.73 -3.97 -3.56
N ARG A 61 11.85 -2.93 -4.41
CA ARG A 61 10.98 -1.74 -4.40
C ARG A 61 9.51 -2.04 -4.68
N LEU A 62 9.21 -3.09 -5.44
CA LEU A 62 7.85 -3.56 -5.74
C LEU A 62 7.34 -4.54 -4.68
N PHE A 63 8.23 -5.20 -3.92
CA PHE A 63 7.85 -6.14 -2.89
C PHE A 63 7.09 -5.46 -1.75
N VAL A 64 7.61 -4.34 -1.25
CA VAL A 64 6.99 -3.57 -0.15
C VAL A 64 5.55 -3.19 -0.43
N PRO A 65 5.20 -2.51 -1.56
CA PRO A 65 3.81 -2.18 -1.83
C PRO A 65 2.96 -3.42 -2.11
N THR A 66 3.49 -4.46 -2.78
CA THR A 66 2.74 -5.70 -3.02
C THR A 66 2.31 -6.34 -1.70
N PHE A 67 3.27 -6.59 -0.81
CA PHE A 67 3.02 -7.20 0.49
C PHE A 67 2.17 -6.29 1.38
N GLY A 68 2.44 -4.99 1.35
CA GLY A 68 1.68 -3.99 2.09
C GLY A 68 0.20 -3.96 1.72
N LEU A 69 -0.13 -3.95 0.42
CA LEU A 69 -1.52 -3.99 -0.06
C LEU A 69 -2.21 -5.30 0.33
N LEU A 70 -1.51 -6.44 0.22
CA LEU A 70 -2.07 -7.74 0.64
C LEU A 70 -2.38 -7.76 2.14
N LEU A 71 -1.44 -7.35 2.98
CA LEU A 71 -1.61 -7.34 4.43
C LEU A 71 -2.69 -6.35 4.87
N LEU A 72 -2.64 -5.12 4.35
CA LEU A 72 -3.60 -4.06 4.67
C LEU A 72 -5.01 -4.42 4.20
N GLY A 73 -5.14 -4.93 2.97
CA GLY A 73 -6.41 -5.37 2.41
C GLY A 73 -7.01 -6.54 3.20
N PHE A 74 -6.20 -7.52 3.59
CA PHE A 74 -6.66 -8.65 4.40
C PHE A 74 -7.09 -8.22 5.82
N ALA A 75 -6.24 -7.47 6.52
CA ALA A 75 -6.55 -6.99 7.88
C ALA A 75 -7.77 -6.07 7.87
N GLY A 76 -7.85 -5.13 6.92
CA GLY A 76 -8.99 -4.24 6.76
C GLY A 76 -10.29 -4.99 6.44
N LEU A 77 -10.24 -6.00 5.58
CA LEU A 77 -11.39 -6.84 5.27
C LEU A 77 -11.88 -7.58 6.51
N PHE A 78 -10.97 -8.22 7.25
CA PHE A 78 -11.31 -8.98 8.45
C PHE A 78 -11.92 -8.10 9.54
N VAL A 79 -11.29 -6.96 9.85
CA VAL A 79 -11.78 -6.03 10.88
C VAL A 79 -13.15 -5.46 10.50
N ASN A 80 -13.34 -5.03 9.25
CA ASN A 80 -14.62 -4.46 8.83
C ASN A 80 -15.75 -5.50 8.81
N LEU A 81 -15.49 -6.74 8.39
CA LEU A 81 -16.48 -7.82 8.46
C LEU A 81 -16.80 -8.21 9.90
N TYR A 82 -15.78 -8.30 10.77
CA TYR A 82 -15.97 -8.58 12.19
C TYR A 82 -16.83 -7.52 12.86
N LEU A 83 -16.54 -6.23 12.66
CA LEU A 83 -17.34 -5.14 13.21
C LEU A 83 -18.76 -5.11 12.65
N ALA A 84 -18.93 -5.35 11.33
CA ALA A 84 -20.26 -5.42 10.72
C ALA A 84 -21.10 -6.57 11.31
N TRP A 85 -20.48 -7.72 11.56
CA TRP A 85 -21.12 -8.85 12.23
C TRP A 85 -21.42 -8.54 13.70
N TRP A 86 -20.48 -7.93 14.43
CA TRP A 86 -20.66 -7.56 15.83
C TRP A 86 -21.78 -6.55 16.03
N PHE A 87 -21.87 -5.52 15.19
CA PHE A 87 -22.97 -4.54 15.22
C PHE A 87 -24.33 -5.15 14.87
N GLN A 88 -24.34 -6.24 14.09
CA GLN A 88 -25.56 -7.00 13.85
C GLN A 88 -25.96 -7.85 15.06
N ALA A 89 -24.99 -8.40 15.80
CA ALA A 89 -25.24 -9.19 16.99
C ALA A 89 -25.64 -8.33 18.21
N ASP A 90 -25.01 -7.16 18.35
CA ASP A 90 -25.29 -6.20 19.43
C ASP A 90 -25.40 -4.76 18.89
N PRO A 91 -26.64 -4.24 18.71
CA PRO A 91 -26.85 -2.87 18.26
C PRO A 91 -26.27 -1.81 19.22
N LYS A 92 -26.10 -2.12 20.51
CA LYS A 92 -25.53 -1.18 21.49
C LYS A 92 -24.04 -1.00 21.30
N ALA A 93 -23.35 -2.04 20.82
CA ALA A 93 -21.93 -1.99 20.49
C ALA A 93 -21.62 -0.92 19.43
N ALA A 94 -22.52 -0.69 18.47
CA ALA A 94 -22.34 0.35 17.46
C ALA A 94 -22.30 1.77 18.08
N GLY A 95 -23.15 2.02 19.09
CA GLY A 95 -23.19 3.29 19.81
C GLY A 95 -21.93 3.50 20.65
N GLN A 96 -21.50 2.49 21.40
CA GLN A 96 -20.27 2.54 22.20
C GLN A 96 -19.03 2.74 21.32
N PHE A 97 -18.98 2.05 20.19
CA PHE A 97 -17.90 2.21 19.21
C PHE A 97 -17.89 3.62 18.61
N ALA A 98 -19.06 4.16 18.26
CA ALA A 98 -19.17 5.53 17.76
C ALA A 98 -18.75 6.57 18.81
N GLU A 99 -19.14 6.38 20.07
CA GLU A 99 -18.73 7.24 21.19
C GLU A 99 -17.20 7.24 21.36
N ALA A 100 -16.57 6.06 21.35
CA ALA A 100 -15.11 5.93 21.47
C ALA A 100 -14.35 6.59 20.30
N ASN A 101 -14.82 6.42 19.05
CA ASN A 101 -14.14 7.01 17.89
C ASN A 101 -14.41 8.52 17.74
N MET A 102 -15.60 9.00 18.09
CA MET A 102 -15.89 10.43 18.13
C MET A 102 -15.08 11.15 19.19
N PHE A 103 -14.86 10.52 20.34
CA PHE A 103 -14.00 11.05 21.40
C PHE A 103 -12.59 11.34 20.87
N PHE A 104 -11.97 10.38 20.16
CA PHE A 104 -10.64 10.55 19.59
C PHE A 104 -10.56 11.68 18.54
N MET A 105 -11.63 11.93 17.78
CA MET A 105 -11.66 13.04 16.81
C MET A 105 -11.85 14.41 17.49
N LEU A 106 -12.53 14.45 18.64
CA LEU A 106 -12.85 15.67 19.37
C LEU A 106 -11.84 16.03 20.46
N GLU A 107 -10.90 15.13 20.77
CA GLU A 107 -9.79 15.39 21.70
C GLU A 107 -8.74 16.37 21.14
N THR A 108 -9.00 16.95 19.97
CA THR A 108 -8.38 18.23 19.63
C THR A 108 -9.00 19.30 20.53
N ASP A 109 -8.29 19.64 21.62
CA ASP A 109 -8.70 20.67 22.57
C ASP A 109 -9.35 21.83 21.81
N PRO A 110 -10.65 22.10 22.04
CA PRO A 110 -11.30 23.22 21.38
C PRO A 110 -10.48 24.44 21.79
N PRO A 111 -10.08 25.30 20.83
CA PRO A 111 -9.24 26.44 21.15
C PRO A 111 -9.92 27.22 22.26
N ALA A 112 -9.27 27.28 23.43
CA ALA A 112 -9.86 27.88 24.61
C ALA A 112 -10.42 29.25 24.20
N GLU A 113 -11.74 29.44 24.34
CA GLU A 113 -12.38 30.71 24.02
C GLU A 113 -11.67 31.79 24.84
N LYS A 114 -10.89 32.61 24.14
CA LYS A 114 -10.13 33.69 24.78
C LYS A 114 -11.13 34.59 25.51
N PRO A 115 -10.89 34.92 26.78
CA PRO A 115 -11.76 35.84 27.51
C PRO A 115 -11.86 37.15 26.74
N LYS A 116 -13.10 37.64 26.55
CA LYS A 116 -13.37 38.72 25.58
C LYS A 116 -12.87 40.10 26.00
N ASP A 117 -12.46 40.32 27.25
CA ASP A 117 -12.26 41.69 27.75
C ASP A 117 -10.94 41.91 28.54
N GLY A 118 -9.89 41.15 28.25
CA GLY A 118 -8.60 41.31 28.94
C GLY A 118 -8.63 41.00 30.45
N GLN A 119 -9.75 40.47 30.93
CA GLN A 119 -9.93 40.04 32.30
C GLN A 119 -9.05 38.81 32.56
N LYS A 120 -8.08 38.96 33.48
CA LYS A 120 -7.29 37.83 33.96
C LYS A 120 -8.22 36.93 34.77
N LEU A 121 -8.51 35.74 34.26
CA LEU A 121 -9.14 34.70 35.06
C LEU A 121 -8.18 34.26 36.16
N THR A 122 -8.74 33.96 37.32
CA THR A 122 -8.03 33.20 38.34
C THR A 122 -7.81 31.75 37.88
N ASP A 123 -6.78 31.09 38.41
CA ASP A 123 -6.48 29.69 38.06
C ASP A 123 -7.67 28.76 38.33
N ASP A 124 -8.45 29.05 39.39
CA ASP A 124 -9.67 28.30 39.74
C ASP A 124 -10.79 28.49 38.72
N GLU A 125 -10.98 29.71 38.20
CA GLU A 125 -11.96 29.98 37.14
C GLU A 125 -11.56 29.32 35.82
N GLU A 126 -10.26 29.30 35.50
CA GLU A 126 -9.77 28.62 34.30
C GLU A 126 -9.98 27.11 34.41
N LYS A 127 -9.67 26.52 35.57
CA LYS A 127 -9.91 25.09 35.83
C LYS A 127 -11.40 24.75 35.71
N LYS A 128 -12.27 25.52 36.35
CA LYS A 128 -13.73 25.31 36.27
C LYS A 128 -14.25 25.42 34.84
N ARG A 129 -13.76 26.38 34.05
CA ARG A 129 -14.12 26.50 32.64
C ARG A 129 -13.69 25.28 31.81
N ARG A 130 -12.51 24.71 32.08
CA ARG A 130 -12.04 23.49 31.41
C ARG A 130 -12.91 22.28 31.76
N GLU A 131 -13.30 22.14 33.04
CA GLU A 131 -14.22 21.09 33.50
C GLU A 131 -15.61 21.23 32.83
N ASP A 132 -16.21 22.42 32.87
CA ASP A 132 -17.50 22.70 32.23
C ASP A 132 -17.46 22.46 30.70
N GLN A 133 -16.34 22.80 30.04
CA GLN A 133 -16.14 22.54 28.61
C GLN A 133 -16.03 21.04 28.33
N ALA A 134 -15.25 20.30 29.12
CA ALA A 134 -15.13 18.86 28.99
C ALA A 134 -16.48 18.15 29.18
N GLU A 135 -17.29 18.57 30.15
CA GLU A 135 -18.65 18.03 30.36
C GLU A 135 -19.57 18.30 29.17
N ARG A 136 -19.57 19.54 28.65
CA ARG A 136 -20.36 19.89 27.45
C ARG A 136 -19.92 19.08 26.24
N GLN A 137 -18.63 18.89 26.04
CA GLN A 137 -18.11 18.06 24.94
C GLN A 137 -18.57 16.61 25.09
N GLN A 138 -18.50 16.03 26.30
CA GLN A 138 -19.01 14.69 26.55
C GLN A 138 -20.52 14.56 26.27
N GLN A 139 -21.32 15.58 26.62
CA GLN A 139 -22.75 15.59 26.30
C GLN A 139 -23.01 15.64 24.80
N LEU A 140 -22.28 16.48 24.06
CA LEU A 140 -22.39 16.57 22.59
C LEU A 140 -21.99 15.25 21.91
N VAL A 141 -20.93 14.59 22.39
CA VAL A 141 -20.51 13.27 21.88
C VAL A 141 -21.62 12.24 22.11
N LYS A 142 -22.19 12.18 23.31
CA LYS A 142 -23.28 11.24 23.63
C LYS A 142 -24.52 11.50 22.80
N GLU A 143 -24.89 12.77 22.61
CA GLU A 143 -26.03 13.14 21.76
C GLU A 143 -25.78 12.77 20.28
N ALA A 144 -24.58 13.04 19.77
CA ALA A 144 -24.18 12.70 18.41
C ALA A 144 -24.14 11.17 18.20
N ALA A 145 -23.55 10.42 19.13
CA ALA A 145 -23.50 8.96 19.10
C ALA A 145 -24.90 8.34 19.18
N GLY A 146 -25.82 8.92 19.97
CA GLY A 146 -27.21 8.48 20.04
C GLY A 146 -28.00 8.64 18.72
N LYS A 147 -27.56 9.54 17.83
CA LYS A 147 -28.15 9.72 16.49
C LYS A 147 -27.60 8.73 15.45
N VAL A 148 -26.56 7.97 15.78
CA VAL A 148 -25.96 7.00 14.86
C VAL A 148 -26.83 5.76 14.78
N SER A 149 -27.46 5.53 13.62
CA SER A 149 -28.22 4.30 13.38
C SER A 149 -27.29 3.09 13.28
N PRO A 150 -27.55 1.99 14.02
CA PRO A 150 -26.79 0.74 13.90
C PRO A 150 -26.76 0.19 12.48
N GLU A 151 -27.86 0.34 11.73
CA GLU A 151 -27.91 -0.05 10.32
C GLU A 151 -26.98 0.79 9.44
N GLY A 152 -26.90 2.09 9.72
CA GLY A 152 -26.00 3.01 9.02
C GLY A 152 -24.55 2.57 9.21
N MET A 153 -24.14 2.29 10.45
CA MET A 153 -22.80 1.82 10.77
C MET A 153 -22.47 0.48 10.09
N LYS A 154 -23.42 -0.46 10.07
CA LYS A 154 -23.25 -1.72 9.35
C LYS A 154 -23.01 -1.49 7.85
N ARG A 155 -23.80 -0.63 7.19
CA ARG A 155 -23.63 -0.30 5.77
C ARG A 155 -22.29 0.36 5.49
N VAL A 156 -21.86 1.28 6.35
CA VAL A 156 -20.55 1.92 6.27
C VAL A 156 -19.42 0.89 6.39
N ARG A 157 -19.50 -0.03 7.37
CA ARG A 157 -18.51 -1.10 7.54
C ARG A 157 -18.46 -2.06 6.34
N LEU A 158 -19.60 -2.42 5.78
CA LEU A 158 -19.65 -3.24 4.57
C LEU A 158 -19.06 -2.52 3.36
N ALA A 159 -19.26 -1.21 3.24
CA ALA A 159 -18.62 -0.40 2.19
C ALA A 159 -17.09 -0.41 2.35
N PHE A 160 -16.57 -0.24 3.56
CA PHE A 160 -15.12 -0.31 3.82
C PHE A 160 -14.54 -1.73 3.68
N ALA A 161 -15.33 -2.76 3.98
CA ALA A 161 -14.97 -4.14 3.65
C ALA A 161 -14.79 -4.32 2.14
N ALA A 162 -15.68 -3.75 1.31
CA ALA A 162 -15.55 -3.78 -0.14
C ALA A 162 -14.32 -3.01 -0.64
N VAL A 163 -14.01 -1.84 -0.06
CA VAL A 163 -12.78 -1.09 -0.34
C VAL A 163 -11.55 -1.93 0.00
N SER A 164 -11.53 -2.57 1.17
CA SER A 164 -10.42 -3.43 1.63
C SER A 164 -10.24 -4.66 0.75
N LEU A 165 -11.35 -5.24 0.26
CA LEU A 165 -11.32 -6.30 -0.74
C LEU A 165 -10.71 -5.81 -2.06
N GLY A 166 -11.05 -4.60 -2.51
CA GLY A 166 -10.43 -3.97 -3.68
C GLY A 166 -8.91 -3.80 -3.52
N VAL A 167 -8.46 -3.36 -2.34
CA VAL A 167 -7.04 -3.26 -2.00
C VAL A 167 -6.35 -4.64 -2.01
N LEU A 168 -6.98 -5.65 -1.41
CA LEU A 168 -6.46 -7.01 -1.35
C LEU A 168 -6.32 -7.64 -2.75
N VAL A 169 -7.39 -7.55 -3.57
CA VAL A 169 -7.37 -8.01 -4.96
C VAL A 169 -6.31 -7.23 -5.74
N GLY A 170 -6.14 -5.94 -5.45
CA GLY A 170 -5.08 -5.11 -6.03
C GLY A 170 -3.68 -5.63 -5.72
N GLY A 171 -3.43 -6.01 -4.47
CA GLY A 171 -2.19 -6.67 -4.06
C GLY A 171 -1.95 -8.00 -4.79
N PHE A 172 -2.99 -8.82 -4.96
CA PHE A 172 -2.90 -10.06 -5.75
C PHE A 172 -2.62 -9.79 -7.24
N CYS A 173 -3.31 -8.84 -7.84
CA CYS A 173 -3.05 -8.37 -9.20
C CYS A 173 -1.60 -7.89 -9.37
N PHE A 174 -1.07 -7.19 -8.37
CA PHE A 174 0.30 -6.71 -8.35
C PHE A 174 1.30 -7.89 -8.31
N ALA A 175 1.07 -8.87 -7.42
CA ALA A 175 1.89 -10.08 -7.33
C ALA A 175 1.88 -10.89 -8.62
N LEU A 176 0.69 -11.04 -9.23
CA LEU A 176 0.47 -11.77 -10.48
C LEU A 176 0.84 -10.98 -11.74
N ARG A 177 1.25 -9.71 -11.60
CA ARG A 177 1.61 -8.80 -12.70
C ARG A 177 0.48 -8.54 -13.69
N LYS A 178 -0.77 -8.57 -13.22
CA LYS A 178 -1.97 -8.39 -14.05
C LYS A 178 -2.67 -7.10 -13.67
N GLY A 179 -3.24 -6.41 -14.68
CA GLY A 179 -4.09 -5.25 -14.45
C GLY A 179 -3.38 -4.05 -13.83
N TYR A 180 -2.46 -3.42 -14.57
CA TYR A 180 -1.72 -2.22 -14.14
C TYR A 180 -2.64 -1.12 -13.57
N TYR A 181 -3.70 -0.76 -14.31
CA TYR A 181 -4.66 0.27 -13.87
C TYR A 181 -5.43 -0.12 -12.61
N PHE A 182 -5.70 -1.40 -12.42
CA PHE A 182 -6.36 -1.88 -11.22
C PHE A 182 -5.43 -1.81 -10.00
N CYS A 183 -4.15 -2.14 -10.17
CA CYS A 183 -3.13 -1.97 -9.11
C CYS A 183 -2.98 -0.50 -8.73
N TYR A 184 -3.02 0.41 -9.71
CA TYR A 184 -2.99 1.85 -9.50
C TYR A 184 -4.19 2.32 -8.67
N PHE A 185 -5.40 1.90 -9.04
CA PHE A 185 -6.62 2.21 -8.29
C PHE A 185 -6.58 1.63 -6.87
N ALA A 186 -6.08 0.42 -6.70
CA ALA A 186 -5.91 -0.19 -5.39
C ALA A 186 -4.94 0.57 -4.48
N CYS A 187 -3.87 1.17 -5.03
CA CYS A 187 -2.98 2.05 -4.27
C CYS A 187 -3.70 3.32 -3.79
N LEU A 188 -4.57 3.90 -4.62
CA LEU A 188 -5.41 5.04 -4.23
C LEU A 188 -6.43 4.64 -3.16
N LEU A 189 -7.10 3.49 -3.32
CA LEU A 189 -8.02 2.96 -2.32
C LEU A 189 -7.31 2.69 -1.00
N ALA A 190 -6.08 2.18 -1.02
CA ALA A 190 -5.29 1.95 0.19
C ALA A 190 -4.96 3.25 0.91
N ALA A 191 -4.66 4.31 0.16
CA ALA A 191 -4.41 5.64 0.73
C ALA A 191 -5.69 6.30 1.27
N LEU A 192 -6.85 5.96 0.73
CA LEU A 192 -8.16 6.46 1.17
C LEU A 192 -8.87 5.54 2.19
N ASN A 193 -8.30 4.37 2.51
CA ASN A 193 -8.96 3.42 3.41
C ASN A 193 -8.99 4.01 4.84
N SER A 194 -10.21 4.14 5.37
CA SER A 194 -10.67 5.07 6.42
C SER A 194 -10.05 4.97 7.83
N PRO A 195 -10.30 5.97 8.72
CA PRO A 195 -9.48 6.44 9.85
C PRO A 195 -9.55 5.63 11.17
N ASP A 196 -10.28 4.51 11.22
CA ASP A 196 -10.83 4.04 12.51
C ASP A 196 -9.86 3.36 13.49
N ILE A 197 -8.59 3.16 13.12
CA ILE A 197 -7.48 2.66 13.94
C ILE A 197 -6.25 3.13 13.18
N GLY A 198 -5.19 3.64 13.80
CA GLY A 198 -4.00 4.25 13.14
C GLY A 198 -3.31 3.50 11.97
N CYS A 199 -3.82 2.35 11.50
CA CYS A 199 -3.47 1.69 10.24
C CYS A 199 -3.61 2.59 9.00
N CYS A 200 -4.31 3.70 9.08
CA CYS A 200 -4.54 4.64 7.97
C CYS A 200 -3.25 5.35 7.56
N PHE A 201 -2.40 5.69 8.54
CA PHE A 201 -1.08 6.25 8.24
C PHE A 201 -0.22 5.23 7.48
N ILE A 202 -0.25 3.97 7.91
CA ILE A 202 0.44 2.87 7.23
C ILE A 202 -0.13 2.68 5.82
N GLY A 203 -1.46 2.72 5.67
CA GLY A 203 -2.15 2.62 4.38
C GLY A 203 -1.81 3.75 3.41
N VAL A 204 -1.75 5.00 3.89
CA VAL A 204 -1.31 6.16 3.12
C VAL A 204 0.13 6.00 2.66
N VAL A 205 1.04 5.64 3.56
CA VAL A 205 2.47 5.46 3.21
C VAL A 205 2.63 4.35 2.16
N ILE A 206 2.00 3.20 2.37
CA ILE A 206 2.07 2.06 1.43
C ILE A 206 1.40 2.39 0.10
N GLY A 207 0.23 3.03 0.12
CA GLY A 207 -0.54 3.41 -1.06
C GLY A 207 0.22 4.42 -1.93
N VAL A 208 0.73 5.50 -1.32
CA VAL A 208 1.53 6.52 -2.02
C VAL A 208 2.83 5.92 -2.55
N TRP A 209 3.52 5.08 -1.77
CA TRP A 209 4.72 4.39 -2.24
C TRP A 209 4.41 3.49 -3.45
N GLY A 210 3.37 2.65 -3.36
CA GLY A 210 2.95 1.76 -4.44
C GLY A 210 2.61 2.53 -5.72
N PHE A 211 1.92 3.66 -5.56
CA PHE A 211 1.61 4.60 -6.64
C PHE A 211 2.87 5.15 -7.32
N MET A 212 3.84 5.65 -6.54
CA MET A 212 5.11 6.16 -7.08
C MET A 212 5.89 5.08 -7.82
N VAL A 213 5.94 3.86 -7.27
CA VAL A 213 6.62 2.72 -7.90
C VAL A 213 5.93 2.33 -9.21
N LEU A 214 4.59 2.36 -9.29
CA LEU A 214 3.86 2.05 -10.52
C LEU A 214 4.14 3.08 -11.63
N ILE A 215 4.24 4.37 -11.29
CA ILE A 215 4.54 5.44 -12.26
C ILE A 215 5.97 5.32 -12.81
N SER A 216 6.91 4.84 -11.99
CA SER A 216 8.31 4.68 -12.39
C SER A 216 8.49 3.73 -13.59
N ASP A 217 9.56 3.94 -14.36
CA ASP A 217 9.91 3.07 -15.49
C ASP A 217 10.07 1.60 -15.08
N GLU A 218 10.58 1.35 -13.87
CA GLU A 218 10.72 -0.01 -13.31
C GLU A 218 9.34 -0.67 -13.15
N GLY A 219 8.36 0.05 -12.59
CA GLY A 219 6.97 -0.41 -12.44
C GLY A 219 6.29 -0.66 -13.77
N GLN A 220 6.40 0.29 -14.72
CA GLN A 220 5.82 0.12 -16.04
C GLN A 220 6.42 -1.08 -16.79
N GLN A 221 7.74 -1.25 -16.75
CA GLN A 221 8.40 -2.40 -17.36
C GLN A 221 8.01 -3.73 -16.70
N TYR A 222 7.79 -3.74 -15.39
CA TYR A 222 7.37 -4.93 -14.65
C TYR A 222 6.04 -5.49 -15.17
N PHE A 223 5.06 -4.63 -15.43
CA PHE A 223 3.75 -5.04 -15.96
C PHE A 223 3.74 -5.25 -17.48
N ARG A 224 4.55 -4.53 -18.27
CA ARG A 224 4.65 -4.76 -19.73
C ARG A 224 5.18 -6.14 -20.08
N ARG A 225 6.08 -6.70 -19.27
CA ARG A 225 6.69 -8.04 -19.50
C ARG A 225 5.75 -9.22 -19.25
N ALA A 226 4.55 -8.98 -18.72
CA ALA A 226 3.55 -10.02 -18.49
C ALA A 226 2.62 -10.27 -19.69
N LYS A 227 2.69 -9.40 -20.71
CA LYS A 227 2.03 -9.58 -22.02
C LYS A 227 2.99 -10.30 -22.97
#